data_AF-A0A7W0F886-F1
#
_entry.id   AF-A0A7W0F886-F1
#
_cell.length_a   1.000
_cell.length_b   1.000
_cell.length_c   1.000
_cell.angle_alpha   90.00
_cell.angle_beta   90.00
_cell.angle_gamma   90.00
#
_symmetry.space_group_name_H-M   'P 1'
#
loop_
_entity.id
_entity.type
_entity.pdbx_description
1 polymer ?
#
loop_
_entity_poly.entity_id
_entity_poly.type
_entity_poly.pdbx_seq_one_letter_code
_entity_poly.pdbx_strand_id
1 'polypeptide(L)'
;MTEIISYTVIAIGMIFNLFGCIGMTRLPDIYNRLQAATKCVTMGTCLILLGVLINAGISPLGIKAFLCVIFILVTSPTSAHALARGAYKSGVKLWEKSCCDQYGTVSLITAHDVMKKDVIIVSPDTSLQDAVDLLVEMKITGMPVVDPDGSISGIISEKDIIDYTNKNNIKTAKVRDAMSAKVTAFSSETDINIIAAVLSEGKFRRVPITKNGKVVGIVSRRDIMHILTSGKKRKK
;
A
#
# COMPACT_ATOMS: atom_id res chain seq x y z
N MET A 1 -35.03 1.04 43.30
CA MET A 1 -34.14 2.05 42.67
C MET A 1 -33.24 1.41 41.62
N THR A 2 -32.61 0.28 41.93
CA THR A 2 -31.78 -0.52 40.99
C THR A 2 -32.53 -0.98 39.74
N GLU A 3 -33.79 -1.39 39.85
CA GLU A 3 -34.60 -1.80 38.69
C GLU A 3 -34.84 -0.64 37.70
N ILE A 4 -35.18 0.54 38.22
CA ILE A 4 -35.39 1.75 37.40
C ILE A 4 -34.10 2.11 36.65
N ILE A 5 -32.95 2.03 37.34
CA ILE A 5 -31.64 2.28 36.74
C ILE A 5 -31.37 1.24 35.64
N SER A 6 -31.60 -0.05 35.92
CA SER A 6 -31.41 -1.12 34.93
C SER A 6 -32.26 -0.90 33.68
N TYR A 7 -33.57 -0.69 33.83
CA TYR A 7 -34.47 -0.49 32.69
C TYR A 7 -34.10 0.76 31.88
N THR A 8 -33.65 1.82 32.55
CA THR A 8 -33.17 3.04 31.87
C THR A 8 -31.94 2.74 31.01
N VAL A 9 -30.96 2.02 31.56
CA VAL A 9 -29.74 1.64 30.84
C VAL A 9 -30.06 0.73 29.64
N ILE A 10 -30.97 -0.24 29.81
CA ILE A 10 -31.44 -1.12 28.72
C ILE A 10 -32.14 -0.29 27.63
N ALA A 11 -33.01 0.64 28.01
CA ALA A 11 -33.72 1.50 27.06
C ALA A 11 -32.75 2.34 26.22
N ILE A 12 -31.71 2.92 26.84
CA ILE A 12 -30.66 3.65 26.11
C ILE A 12 -29.93 2.70 25.14
N GLY A 13 -29.58 1.50 25.58
CA GLY A 13 -28.96 0.49 24.70
C GLY A 13 -29.82 0.11 23.50
N MET A 14 -31.13 -0.04 23.69
CA MET A 14 -32.08 -0.28 22.60
C MET A 14 -32.13 0.87 21.59
N ILE A 15 -32.07 2.13 22.05
CA ILE A 15 -32.00 3.31 21.18
C ILE A 15 -30.72 3.31 20.33
N PHE A 16 -29.57 2.97 20.92
CA PHE A 16 -28.31 2.84 20.17
C PHE A 16 -28.37 1.71 19.12
N ASN A 17 -29.02 0.58 19.43
CA ASN A 17 -29.24 -0.49 18.46
C ASN A 17 -30.12 -0.02 17.29
N LEU A 18 -31.21 0.71 17.58
CA LEU A 18 -32.08 1.26 16.55
C LEU A 18 -31.32 2.21 15.61
N PHE A 19 -30.60 3.18 16.17
CA PHE A 19 -29.79 4.11 15.35
C PHE A 19 -28.64 3.41 14.62
N GLY A 20 -28.06 2.38 15.23
CA GLY A 20 -27.07 1.52 14.59
C GLY A 20 -27.61 0.83 13.33
N CYS A 21 -28.79 0.20 13.43
CA CYS A 21 -29.49 -0.43 12.30
C CYS A 21 -29.87 0.58 11.21
N ILE A 22 -30.36 1.76 11.59
CA ILE A 22 -30.65 2.85 10.64
C ILE A 22 -29.36 3.32 9.95
N GLY A 23 -28.27 3.46 10.69
CA GLY A 23 -26.98 3.83 10.13
C GLY A 23 -26.42 2.77 9.17
N MET A 24 -26.53 1.48 9.49
CA MET A 24 -26.10 0.39 8.61
C MET A 24 -26.87 0.34 7.28
N THR A 25 -28.14 0.73 7.28
CA THR A 25 -28.99 0.73 6.07
C THR A 25 -28.88 2.03 5.28
N ARG A 26 -28.76 3.19 5.94
CA ARG A 26 -28.73 4.51 5.28
C ARG A 26 -27.35 4.97 4.84
N LEU A 27 -26.27 4.52 5.49
CA LEU A 27 -24.93 5.01 5.15
C LEU A 27 -24.46 4.48 3.79
N PRO A 28 -23.74 5.30 3.00
CA PRO A 28 -23.58 5.08 1.57
C PRO A 28 -22.56 4.00 1.20
N ASP A 29 -21.51 3.82 2.00
CA ASP A 29 -20.44 2.85 1.74
C ASP A 29 -20.14 1.96 2.96
N ILE A 30 -19.34 0.92 2.74
CA ILE A 30 -19.01 -0.06 3.78
C ILE A 30 -18.25 0.57 4.95
N TYR A 31 -17.42 1.58 4.71
CA TYR A 31 -16.59 2.24 5.71
C TYR A 31 -17.44 3.09 6.67
N ASN A 32 -18.39 3.85 6.13
CA ASN A 32 -19.35 4.60 6.93
C ASN A 32 -20.31 3.65 7.67
N ARG A 33 -20.77 2.57 7.03
CA ARG A 33 -21.61 1.55 7.69
C ARG A 33 -20.90 0.87 8.86
N LEU A 34 -19.59 0.62 8.77
CA LEU A 34 -18.80 0.05 9.86
C LEU A 34 -18.80 0.93 11.12
N GLN A 35 -18.83 2.26 10.98
CA GLN A 35 -18.95 3.17 12.13
C GLN A 35 -20.31 3.05 12.82
N ALA A 36 -21.39 2.86 12.05
CA ALA A 36 -22.72 2.61 12.61
C ALA A 36 -22.80 1.23 13.27
N ALA A 37 -22.26 0.20 12.61
CA ALA A 37 -22.25 -1.18 13.11
C ALA A 37 -21.48 -1.30 14.43
N THR A 38 -20.32 -0.66 14.54
CA THR A 38 -19.53 -0.66 15.78
C THR A 38 -20.24 0.02 16.93
N LYS A 39 -20.84 1.20 16.72
CA LYS A 39 -21.65 1.91 17.73
C LYS A 39 -22.88 1.09 18.16
N CYS A 40 -23.53 0.41 17.23
CA CYS A 40 -24.63 -0.51 17.51
C CYS A 40 -24.20 -1.58 18.52
N VAL A 41 -23.09 -2.27 18.24
CA VAL A 41 -22.64 -3.41 19.05
C VAL A 41 -22.01 -2.95 20.37
N THR A 42 -21.08 -1.99 20.34
CA THR A 42 -20.32 -1.60 21.54
C THR A 42 -21.10 -0.74 22.53
N MET A 43 -21.94 0.20 22.06
CA MET A 43 -22.79 0.97 22.96
C MET A 43 -24.15 0.29 23.16
N GLY A 44 -24.80 -0.19 22.09
CA GLY A 44 -26.12 -0.80 22.21
C GLY A 44 -26.11 -2.11 22.99
N THR A 45 -25.35 -3.10 22.52
CA THR A 45 -25.35 -4.45 23.14
C THR A 45 -24.68 -4.44 24.52
N CYS A 46 -23.59 -3.70 24.71
CA CYS A 46 -22.95 -3.61 26.02
C CYS A 46 -23.83 -2.89 27.07
N LEU A 47 -24.54 -1.82 26.71
CA LEU A 47 -25.46 -1.17 27.66
C LEU A 47 -26.61 -2.11 28.05
N ILE A 48 -27.18 -2.87 27.11
CA ILE A 48 -28.19 -3.88 27.44
C ILE A 48 -27.65 -4.91 28.44
N LEU A 49 -26.44 -5.45 28.18
CA LEU A 49 -25.81 -6.43 29.07
C LEU A 49 -25.42 -5.84 30.43
N LEU A 50 -24.98 -4.58 30.49
CA LEU A 50 -24.72 -3.86 31.73
C LEU A 50 -26.01 -3.64 32.53
N GLY A 51 -27.11 -3.30 31.85
CA GLY A 51 -28.43 -3.21 32.49
C GLY A 51 -28.88 -4.55 33.08
N VAL A 52 -28.66 -5.65 32.35
CA VAL A 52 -28.92 -7.02 32.87
C VAL A 52 -28.03 -7.34 34.06
N LEU A 53 -26.75 -6.96 34.04
CA LEU A 53 -25.84 -7.13 35.18
C LEU A 53 -26.30 -6.33 36.41
N ILE A 54 -26.75 -5.08 36.24
CA ILE A 54 -27.27 -4.24 37.34
C ILE A 54 -28.52 -4.87 37.96
N ASN A 55 -29.39 -5.48 37.15
CA ASN A 55 -30.61 -6.12 37.65
C ASN A 55 -30.33 -7.46 38.33
N ALA A 56 -29.47 -8.28 37.72
CA ALA A 56 -29.22 -9.65 38.13
C ALA A 56 -28.12 -9.77 39.21
N GLY A 57 -27.34 -8.71 39.45
CA GLY A 57 -26.24 -8.69 40.41
C GLY A 57 -25.17 -9.75 40.13
N ILE A 58 -24.47 -10.21 41.18
CA ILE A 58 -23.48 -11.30 41.12
C ILE A 58 -24.18 -12.66 41.10
N SER A 59 -25.03 -12.86 40.09
CA SER A 59 -25.67 -14.14 39.79
C SER A 59 -25.00 -14.79 38.58
N PRO A 60 -25.25 -16.09 38.30
CA PRO A 60 -24.75 -16.73 37.09
C PRO A 60 -25.12 -15.98 35.80
N LEU A 61 -26.28 -15.31 35.78
CA LEU A 61 -26.70 -14.48 34.65
C LEU A 61 -25.86 -13.20 34.54
N GLY A 62 -25.64 -12.51 35.66
CA GLY A 62 -24.83 -11.28 35.68
C GLY A 62 -23.37 -11.54 35.30
N ILE A 63 -22.75 -12.60 35.82
CA ILE A 63 -21.37 -12.96 35.49
C ILE A 63 -21.23 -13.26 33.98
N LYS A 64 -22.18 -13.98 33.38
CA LYS A 64 -22.19 -14.23 31.93
C LYS A 64 -22.35 -12.93 31.14
N ALA A 65 -23.25 -12.04 31.55
CA ALA A 65 -23.44 -10.74 30.91
C ALA A 65 -22.15 -9.90 30.95
N PHE A 66 -21.48 -9.86 32.10
CA PHE A 66 -20.20 -9.17 32.26
C PHE A 66 -19.10 -9.73 31.36
N LEU A 67 -18.97 -11.06 31.29
CA LEU A 67 -18.02 -11.70 30.38
C LEU A 67 -18.32 -11.36 28.91
N CYS A 68 -19.60 -11.39 28.51
CA CYS A 68 -20.01 -11.00 27.17
C CYS A 68 -19.64 -9.54 26.84
N VAL A 69 -19.78 -8.61 27.79
CA VAL A 69 -19.35 -7.21 27.60
C VAL A 69 -17.86 -7.13 27.28
N ILE A 70 -17.01 -7.83 28.03
CA ILE A 70 -15.56 -7.86 27.79
C ILE A 70 -15.25 -8.42 26.40
N PHE A 71 -15.84 -9.56 26.04
CA PHE A 71 -15.63 -10.17 24.72
C PHE A 71 -16.10 -9.26 23.58
N ILE A 72 -17.24 -8.59 23.72
CA ILE A 72 -17.76 -7.67 22.71
C ILE A 72 -16.84 -6.46 22.53
N LEU A 73 -16.33 -5.90 23.63
CA LEU A 73 -15.41 -4.75 23.58
C LEU A 73 -14.11 -5.05 22.84
N VAL A 74 -13.63 -6.31 22.88
CA VAL A 74 -12.45 -6.73 22.12
C VAL A 74 -12.82 -7.10 20.69
N THR A 75 -13.86 -7.92 20.50
CA THR A 75 -14.17 -8.50 19.18
C THR A 75 -14.74 -7.49 18.20
N SER A 76 -15.48 -6.47 18.66
CA SER A 76 -16.10 -5.47 17.77
C SER A 76 -15.06 -4.58 17.04
N PRO A 77 -14.10 -3.93 17.74
CA PRO A 77 -13.02 -3.18 17.07
C PRO A 77 -12.17 -4.05 16.14
N THR A 78 -11.82 -5.27 16.57
CA THR A 78 -11.04 -6.19 15.75
C THR A 78 -11.78 -6.61 14.47
N SER A 79 -13.06 -6.93 14.58
CA SER A 79 -13.91 -7.28 13.42
C SER A 79 -14.05 -6.11 12.46
N ALA A 80 -14.28 -4.90 12.99
CA ALA A 80 -14.41 -3.71 12.16
C ALA A 80 -13.12 -3.39 11.40
N HIS A 81 -11.96 -3.52 12.05
CA HIS A 81 -10.66 -3.34 11.42
C HIS A 81 -10.41 -4.41 10.33
N ALA A 82 -10.69 -5.68 10.62
CA ALA A 82 -10.53 -6.76 9.66
C ALA A 82 -11.44 -6.57 8.43
N LEU A 83 -12.69 -6.17 8.62
CA LEU A 83 -13.64 -5.88 7.54
C LEU A 83 -13.20 -4.66 6.72
N ALA A 84 -12.77 -3.58 7.36
CA ALA A 84 -12.28 -2.39 6.66
C ALA A 84 -11.04 -2.73 5.82
N ARG A 85 -10.08 -3.46 6.38
CA ARG A 85 -8.86 -3.88 5.67
C ARG A 85 -9.16 -4.85 4.53
N GLY A 86 -10.09 -5.79 4.73
CA GLY A 86 -10.54 -6.72 3.70
C GLY A 86 -11.24 -6.01 2.55
N ALA A 87 -12.21 -5.15 2.83
CA ALA A 87 -12.90 -4.33 1.83
C ALA A 87 -11.91 -3.47 1.02
N TYR A 88 -10.95 -2.87 1.72
CA TYR A 88 -9.91 -2.06 1.10
C TYR A 88 -9.01 -2.89 0.17
N LYS A 89 -8.52 -4.05 0.63
CA LYS A 89 -7.69 -4.96 -0.17
C LYS A 89 -8.44 -5.53 -1.39
N SER A 90 -9.76 -5.68 -1.29
CA SER A 90 -10.63 -6.09 -2.40
C SER A 90 -10.96 -4.95 -3.37
N GLY A 91 -10.47 -3.72 -3.13
CA GLY A 91 -10.71 -2.58 -4.01
C GLY A 91 -12.11 -1.99 -3.90
N VAL A 92 -12.80 -2.16 -2.77
CA VAL A 92 -14.11 -1.54 -2.54
C VAL A 92 -13.93 -0.02 -2.47
N LYS A 93 -14.53 0.67 -3.44
CA LYS A 93 -14.45 2.13 -3.57
C LYS A 93 -15.17 2.82 -2.41
N LEU A 94 -14.60 3.95 -1.99
CA LEU A 94 -15.27 4.92 -1.14
C LEU A 94 -16.49 5.53 -1.83
N TRP A 95 -17.39 6.10 -1.04
CA TRP A 95 -18.48 6.91 -1.53
C TRP A 95 -17.97 8.08 -2.40
N GLU A 96 -18.70 8.40 -3.48
CA GLU A 96 -18.31 9.43 -4.46
C GLU A 96 -18.13 10.83 -3.88
N LYS A 97 -18.78 11.12 -2.74
CA LYS A 97 -18.67 12.41 -2.04
C LYS A 97 -17.58 12.40 -0.95
N SER A 98 -16.84 11.32 -0.78
CA SER A 98 -15.72 11.26 0.15
C SER A 98 -14.61 12.21 -0.33
N CYS A 99 -14.16 13.09 0.57
CA CYS A 99 -13.21 14.16 0.26
C CYS A 99 -11.76 13.66 0.16
N CYS A 100 -11.41 12.59 0.88
CA CYS A 100 -10.04 12.12 0.97
C CYS A 100 -10.00 10.61 1.17
N ASP A 101 -9.15 9.94 0.39
CA ASP A 101 -8.67 8.60 0.69
C ASP A 101 -7.17 8.68 0.96
N GLN A 102 -6.79 8.70 2.24
CA GLN A 102 -5.38 8.74 2.62
C GLN A 102 -4.63 7.45 2.24
N TYR A 103 -5.35 6.35 1.99
CA TYR A 103 -4.77 5.08 1.57
C TYR A 103 -4.82 4.90 0.04
N GLY A 104 -5.82 5.51 -0.61
CA GLY A 104 -6.47 5.09 -1.87
C GLY A 104 -5.77 5.18 -3.21
N THR A 105 -4.53 5.65 -3.30
CA THR A 105 -3.94 5.86 -4.64
C THR A 105 -2.63 5.12 -4.87
N VAL A 106 -1.97 4.62 -3.82
CA VAL A 106 -0.63 4.06 -3.97
C VAL A 106 -0.46 2.68 -3.32
N SER A 107 -1.34 2.29 -2.38
CA SER A 107 -1.20 1.04 -1.59
C SER A 107 -1.54 -0.26 -2.34
N LEU A 108 -2.03 -0.21 -3.58
CA LEU A 108 -2.43 -1.40 -4.35
C LEU A 108 -1.65 -1.59 -5.65
N ILE A 109 -0.78 -0.64 -5.99
CA ILE A 109 -0.05 -0.67 -7.26
C ILE A 109 1.30 -1.34 -7.00
N THR A 110 1.55 -2.44 -7.69
CA THR A 110 2.83 -3.16 -7.61
C THR A 110 3.77 -2.67 -8.71
N ALA A 111 5.06 -3.00 -8.59
CA ALA A 111 6.04 -2.70 -9.61
C ALA A 111 5.63 -3.24 -10.99
N HIS A 112 5.00 -4.41 -11.04
CA HIS A 112 4.49 -5.03 -12.27
C HIS A 112 3.51 -4.12 -13.03
N ASP A 113 2.68 -3.37 -12.32
CA ASP A 113 1.63 -2.52 -12.90
C ASP A 113 2.19 -1.21 -13.49
N VAL A 114 3.38 -0.81 -13.05
CA VAL A 114 4.03 0.47 -13.41
C VAL A 114 5.19 0.28 -14.37
N MET A 115 5.89 -0.85 -14.26
CA MET A 115 7.16 -1.06 -14.95
C MET A 115 7.01 -1.04 -16.47
N LYS A 116 8.02 -0.51 -17.14
CA LYS A 116 8.19 -0.72 -18.58
C LYS A 116 8.86 -2.07 -18.80
N LYS A 117 8.26 -2.89 -19.68
CA LYS A 117 8.75 -4.24 -20.03
C LYS A 117 9.84 -4.21 -21.08
N ASP A 118 9.81 -3.21 -21.97
CA ASP A 118 10.86 -2.99 -22.97
C ASP A 118 12.07 -2.32 -22.32
N VAL A 119 12.85 -3.13 -21.62
CA VAL A 119 14.07 -2.69 -20.94
C VAL A 119 15.22 -2.80 -21.92
N ILE A 120 15.84 -1.65 -22.22
CA ILE A 120 17.13 -1.62 -22.89
C ILE A 120 18.17 -2.12 -21.88
N ILE A 121 18.92 -3.15 -22.24
CA ILE A 121 19.95 -3.78 -21.41
C ILE A 121 21.27 -3.83 -22.17
N VAL A 122 22.38 -3.89 -21.43
CA VAL A 122 23.72 -4.07 -22.00
C VAL A 122 24.47 -5.19 -21.28
N SER A 123 25.41 -5.82 -21.97
CA SER A 123 26.31 -6.80 -21.37
C SER A 123 27.48 -6.11 -20.65
N PRO A 124 28.05 -6.70 -19.57
CA PRO A 124 29.28 -6.22 -18.93
C PRO A 124 30.47 -6.09 -19.89
N ASP A 125 30.45 -6.80 -21.02
CA ASP A 125 31.51 -6.78 -22.04
C ASP A 125 31.29 -5.79 -23.18
N THR A 126 30.12 -5.14 -23.22
CA THR A 126 29.81 -4.07 -24.18
C THR A 126 30.83 -2.93 -24.01
N SER A 127 31.24 -2.32 -25.12
CA SER A 127 32.12 -1.15 -25.03
C SER A 127 31.39 -0.01 -24.33
N LEU A 128 32.13 0.81 -23.58
CA LEU A 128 31.54 1.97 -22.90
C LEU A 128 31.00 2.99 -23.91
N GLN A 129 31.57 3.03 -25.12
CA GLN A 129 31.15 3.91 -26.20
C GLN A 129 29.78 3.50 -26.77
N ASP A 130 29.58 2.21 -27.08
CA ASP A 130 28.26 1.73 -27.54
C ASP A 130 27.18 1.96 -26.47
N ALA A 131 27.54 1.83 -25.19
CA ALA A 131 26.61 2.13 -24.10
C ALA A 131 26.23 3.63 -24.06
N VAL A 132 27.17 4.54 -24.33
CA VAL A 132 26.89 5.98 -24.46
C VAL A 132 25.95 6.24 -25.63
N ASP A 133 26.22 5.65 -26.78
CA ASP A 133 25.41 5.83 -27.99
C ASP A 133 23.97 5.37 -27.75
N LEU A 134 23.78 4.21 -27.11
CA LEU A 134 22.46 3.72 -26.69
C LEU A 134 21.74 4.67 -25.73
N LEU A 135 22.45 5.28 -24.76
CA LEU A 135 21.83 6.23 -23.83
C LEU A 135 21.29 7.47 -24.57
N VAL A 136 22.09 8.01 -25.50
CA VAL A 136 21.76 9.20 -26.28
C VAL A 136 20.63 8.93 -27.25
N GLU A 137 20.74 7.86 -28.05
CA GLU A 137 19.76 7.50 -29.08
C GLU A 137 18.40 7.21 -28.46
N MET A 138 18.38 6.42 -27.38
CA MET A 138 17.15 6.00 -26.73
C MET A 138 16.62 7.02 -25.70
N LYS A 139 17.33 8.15 -25.52
CA LYS A 139 16.97 9.25 -24.59
C LYS A 139 16.72 8.75 -23.17
N ILE A 140 17.59 7.87 -22.69
CA ILE A 140 17.56 7.29 -21.35
C ILE A 140 18.82 7.65 -20.57
N THR A 141 18.67 7.84 -19.27
CA THR A 141 19.74 8.27 -18.36
C THR A 141 20.49 7.12 -17.69
N GLY A 142 20.21 5.88 -18.08
CA GLY A 142 20.82 4.68 -17.53
C GLY A 142 20.06 3.40 -17.86
N MET A 143 20.74 2.26 -17.77
CA MET A 143 20.18 0.95 -18.09
C MET A 143 20.79 -0.15 -17.23
N PRO A 144 20.08 -1.27 -17.03
CA PRO A 144 20.61 -2.44 -16.35
C PRO A 144 21.72 -3.09 -17.17
N VAL A 145 22.74 -3.57 -16.47
CA VAL A 145 23.78 -4.44 -17.03
C VAL A 145 23.41 -5.86 -16.67
N VAL A 146 23.30 -6.72 -17.67
CA VAL A 146 22.75 -8.07 -17.54
C VAL A 146 23.73 -9.09 -18.12
N ASP A 147 23.99 -10.16 -17.38
CA ASP A 147 24.82 -11.27 -17.83
C ASP A 147 24.09 -12.10 -18.90
N PRO A 148 24.80 -12.92 -19.69
CA PRO A 148 24.20 -13.74 -20.74
C PRO A 148 23.08 -14.68 -20.27
N ASP A 149 23.04 -15.04 -18.98
CA ASP A 149 22.02 -15.88 -18.36
C ASP A 149 20.71 -15.12 -18.00
N GLY A 150 20.71 -13.79 -18.19
CA GLY A 150 19.63 -12.88 -17.86
C GLY A 150 19.67 -12.34 -16.42
N SER A 151 20.71 -12.65 -15.65
CA SER A 151 20.89 -12.14 -14.29
C SER A 151 21.44 -10.72 -14.28
N ILE A 152 21.08 -9.94 -13.25
CA ILE A 152 21.50 -8.54 -13.17
C ILE A 152 22.89 -8.40 -12.55
N SER A 153 23.85 -7.90 -13.34
CA SER A 153 25.24 -7.68 -12.93
C SER A 153 25.49 -6.28 -12.39
N GLY A 154 24.70 -5.30 -12.82
CA GLY A 154 24.97 -3.90 -12.52
C GLY A 154 23.91 -2.93 -13.05
N ILE A 155 24.15 -1.64 -12.81
CA ILE A 155 23.50 -0.54 -13.52
C ILE A 155 24.60 0.36 -14.07
N ILE A 156 24.42 0.83 -15.31
CA ILE A 156 25.24 1.89 -15.89
C ILE A 156 24.35 3.12 -16.14
N SER A 157 24.78 4.29 -15.70
CA SER A 157 24.06 5.54 -15.85
C SER A 157 24.96 6.67 -16.39
N GLU A 158 24.34 7.77 -16.84
CA GLU A 158 25.07 8.97 -17.25
C GLU A 158 26.06 9.42 -16.17
N LYS A 159 25.68 9.33 -14.89
CA LYS A 159 26.54 9.67 -13.76
C LYS A 159 27.79 8.79 -13.73
N ASP A 160 27.60 7.47 -13.81
CA ASP A 160 28.71 6.51 -13.76
C ASP A 160 29.71 6.75 -14.91
N ILE A 161 29.20 7.05 -16.10
CA ILE A 161 30.02 7.34 -17.29
C ILE A 161 30.78 8.65 -17.11
N ILE A 162 30.13 9.72 -16.63
CA ILE A 162 30.79 11.01 -16.36
C ILE A 162 31.87 10.85 -15.29
N ASP A 163 31.56 10.16 -14.20
CA ASP A 163 32.49 9.90 -13.09
C ASP A 163 33.70 9.09 -13.56
N TYR A 164 33.50 8.14 -14.47
CA TYR A 164 34.58 7.35 -15.08
C TYR A 164 35.46 8.17 -16.03
N THR A 165 34.84 8.99 -16.88
CA THR A 165 35.53 9.82 -17.89
C THR A 165 36.47 10.84 -17.26
N ASN A 166 36.14 11.35 -16.08
CA ASN A 166 36.99 12.28 -15.34
C ASN A 166 38.33 11.65 -14.89
N LYS A 167 38.43 10.32 -14.87
CA LYS A 167 39.59 9.59 -14.36
C LYS A 167 40.30 8.76 -15.42
N ASN A 168 39.60 8.32 -16.46
CA ASN A 168 40.07 7.33 -17.43
C ASN A 168 39.63 7.65 -18.86
N ASN A 169 40.29 7.03 -19.84
CA ASN A 169 39.94 7.17 -21.25
C ASN A 169 38.81 6.19 -21.64
N ILE A 170 37.72 6.70 -22.20
CA ILE A 170 36.52 5.91 -22.58
C ILE A 170 36.82 4.92 -23.72
N LYS A 171 37.75 5.25 -24.63
CA LYS A 171 37.89 4.54 -25.92
C LYS A 171 38.19 3.04 -25.81
N THR A 172 38.77 2.60 -24.70
CA THR A 172 39.11 1.18 -24.47
C THR A 172 38.34 0.57 -23.31
N ALA A 173 37.45 1.33 -22.67
CA ALA A 173 36.74 0.90 -21.48
C ALA A 173 35.52 0.04 -21.84
N LYS A 174 35.20 -0.91 -20.96
CA LYS A 174 33.98 -1.71 -21.01
C LYS A 174 32.97 -1.22 -19.98
N VAL A 175 31.70 -1.60 -20.17
CA VAL A 175 30.64 -1.29 -19.20
C VAL A 175 30.97 -1.76 -17.79
N ARG A 176 31.57 -2.95 -17.64
CA ARG A 176 31.98 -3.49 -16.33
C ARG A 176 32.96 -2.59 -15.55
N ASP A 177 33.73 -1.76 -16.24
CA ASP A 177 34.76 -0.90 -15.62
C ASP A 177 34.16 0.38 -15.02
N ALA A 178 33.00 0.79 -15.52
CA ALA A 178 32.30 2.01 -15.11
C ALA A 178 31.01 1.75 -14.33
N MET A 179 30.40 0.57 -14.45
CA MET A 179 29.09 0.29 -13.86
C MET A 179 29.10 0.27 -12.32
N SER A 180 27.94 0.59 -11.75
CA SER A 180 27.66 0.36 -10.34
C SER A 180 27.20 -1.10 -10.11
N ALA A 181 28.09 -1.94 -9.57
CA ALA A 181 27.81 -3.37 -9.34
C ALA A 181 26.83 -3.64 -8.19
N LYS A 182 26.74 -2.74 -7.20
CA LYS A 182 25.79 -2.88 -6.09
C LYS A 182 24.40 -2.39 -6.52
N VAL A 183 23.59 -3.30 -7.07
CA VAL A 183 22.28 -2.97 -7.60
C VAL A 183 21.19 -3.05 -6.52
N THR A 184 20.41 -1.98 -6.41
CA THR A 184 19.13 -2.02 -5.68
C THR A 184 18.02 -2.38 -6.67
N ALA A 185 17.66 -3.67 -6.71
CA ALA A 185 16.58 -4.19 -7.54
C ALA A 185 15.38 -4.59 -6.68
N PHE A 186 14.18 -4.54 -7.26
CA PHE A 186 12.94 -4.91 -6.57
C PHE A 186 12.20 -6.03 -7.31
N SER A 187 11.35 -6.75 -6.60
CA SER A 187 10.50 -7.79 -7.19
C SER A 187 9.35 -7.15 -7.98
N SER A 188 8.81 -7.88 -8.97
CA SER A 188 7.59 -7.47 -9.69
C SER A 188 6.40 -7.24 -8.75
N GLU A 189 6.36 -7.93 -7.61
CA GLU A 189 5.28 -7.83 -6.62
C GLU A 189 5.52 -6.75 -5.56
N THR A 190 6.63 -6.02 -5.63
CA THR A 190 6.96 -4.98 -4.64
C THR A 190 6.00 -3.79 -4.76
N ASP A 191 5.55 -3.28 -3.61
CA ASP A 191 4.69 -2.09 -3.52
C ASP A 191 5.42 -0.85 -4.07
N ILE A 192 4.72 -0.09 -4.91
CA ILE A 192 5.30 1.10 -5.56
C ILE A 192 5.71 2.19 -4.57
N ASN A 193 5.11 2.26 -3.37
CA ASN A 193 5.51 3.21 -2.32
C ASN A 193 6.94 2.96 -1.83
N ILE A 194 7.33 1.69 -1.70
CA ILE A 194 8.68 1.31 -1.28
C ILE A 194 9.68 1.80 -2.34
N ILE A 195 9.35 1.55 -3.62
CA ILE A 195 10.15 2.00 -4.75
C ILE A 195 10.20 3.54 -4.82
N ALA A 196 9.06 4.21 -4.59
CA ALA A 196 8.96 5.67 -4.59
C ALA A 196 9.81 6.30 -3.48
N ALA A 197 9.78 5.73 -2.27
CA ALA A 197 10.60 6.19 -1.15
C ALA A 197 12.10 6.11 -1.48
N VAL A 198 12.56 4.97 -2.01
CA VAL A 198 13.96 4.78 -2.41
C VAL A 198 14.35 5.72 -3.56
N LEU A 199 13.48 5.93 -4.53
CA LEU A 199 13.73 6.89 -5.61
C LEU A 199 13.72 8.34 -5.13
N SER A 200 12.99 8.66 -4.05
CA SER A 200 12.91 9.99 -3.44
C SER A 200 14.16 10.34 -2.62
N GLU A 201 14.90 9.37 -2.10
CA GLU A 201 16.17 9.60 -1.39
C GLU A 201 17.25 10.25 -2.28
N GLY A 202 17.03 10.34 -3.59
CA GLY A 202 17.92 11.07 -4.49
C GLY A 202 19.00 10.20 -5.13
N LYS A 203 19.31 9.03 -4.56
CA LYS A 203 20.42 8.15 -5.00
C LYS A 203 20.26 7.60 -6.41
N PHE A 204 19.03 7.23 -6.78
CA PHE A 204 18.73 6.61 -8.07
C PHE A 204 17.56 7.32 -8.77
N ARG A 205 17.62 7.41 -10.10
CA ARG A 205 16.53 7.97 -10.94
C ARG A 205 15.57 6.90 -11.48
N ARG A 206 16.03 5.65 -11.49
CA ARG A 206 15.33 4.46 -11.97
C ARG A 206 15.84 3.24 -11.21
N VAL A 207 15.01 2.21 -11.08
CA VAL A 207 15.37 0.93 -10.48
C VAL A 207 14.93 -0.24 -11.36
N PRO A 208 15.77 -1.28 -11.51
CA PRO A 208 15.42 -2.49 -12.22
C PRO A 208 14.45 -3.34 -11.39
N ILE A 209 13.50 -3.95 -12.09
CA ILE A 209 12.54 -4.90 -11.53
C ILE A 209 12.92 -6.29 -11.99
N THR A 210 13.05 -7.20 -11.03
CA THR A 210 13.44 -8.59 -11.28
C THR A 210 12.33 -9.56 -10.90
N LYS A 211 12.31 -10.71 -11.57
CA LYS A 211 11.49 -11.87 -11.23
C LYS A 211 12.35 -13.11 -11.36
N ASN A 212 12.46 -13.89 -10.29
CA ASN A 212 13.34 -15.07 -10.23
C ASN A 212 14.80 -14.75 -10.61
N GLY A 213 15.32 -13.60 -10.16
CA GLY A 213 16.69 -13.16 -10.45
C GLY A 213 16.91 -12.56 -11.84
N LYS A 214 15.92 -12.61 -12.74
CA LYS A 214 16.01 -12.05 -14.10
C LYS A 214 15.35 -10.69 -14.20
N VAL A 215 15.91 -9.79 -15.00
CA VAL A 215 15.31 -8.46 -15.25
C VAL A 215 14.04 -8.61 -16.10
N VAL A 216 12.92 -8.12 -15.59
CA VAL A 216 11.61 -8.15 -16.27
C VAL A 216 11.04 -6.77 -16.54
N GLY A 217 11.63 -5.73 -15.97
CA GLY A 217 11.16 -4.37 -16.15
C GLY A 217 12.08 -3.33 -15.54
N ILE A 218 11.73 -2.07 -15.77
CA ILE A 218 12.35 -0.92 -15.11
C ILE A 218 11.28 0.07 -14.66
N VAL A 219 11.48 0.65 -13.48
CA VAL A 219 10.60 1.70 -12.93
C VAL A 219 11.44 2.96 -12.72
N SER A 220 11.04 4.05 -13.35
CA SER A 220 11.67 5.36 -13.19
C SER A 220 10.77 6.33 -12.41
N ARG A 221 11.36 7.43 -11.93
CA ARG A 221 10.57 8.54 -11.34
C ARG A 221 9.48 9.03 -12.29
N ARG A 222 9.73 9.05 -13.61
CA ARG A 222 8.75 9.47 -14.61
C ARG A 222 7.53 8.54 -14.64
N ASP A 223 7.74 7.24 -14.51
CA ASP A 223 6.66 6.25 -14.53
C ASP A 223 5.76 6.41 -13.28
N ILE A 224 6.37 6.64 -12.12
CA ILE A 224 5.63 6.96 -10.87
C ILE A 224 4.84 8.26 -11.02
N MET A 225 5.46 9.32 -11.54
CA MET A 225 4.78 10.61 -11.77
C MET A 225 3.62 10.49 -12.76
N HIS A 226 3.75 9.63 -13.79
CA HIS A 226 2.68 9.38 -14.75
C HIS A 226 1.46 8.75 -14.08
N ILE A 227 1.65 7.86 -13.11
CA ILE A 227 0.54 7.24 -12.36
C ILE A 227 -0.15 8.24 -11.45
N LEU A 228 0.63 9.07 -10.72
CA LEU A 228 0.08 10.11 -9.84
C LEU A 228 -0.77 11.13 -10.61
N THR A 229 -0.44 11.40 -11.87
CA THR A 229 -1.18 12.33 -12.73
C THR A 229 -2.33 11.67 -13.48
N SER A 230 -2.20 10.39 -13.85
CA SER A 230 -3.25 9.63 -14.53
C SER A 230 -4.45 9.34 -13.63
N GLY A 231 -4.25 9.22 -12.31
CA GLY A 231 -5.33 9.13 -11.33
C GLY A 231 -6.23 10.38 -11.23
N LYS A 232 -5.73 11.55 -11.67
CA LYS A 232 -6.51 12.81 -11.69
C LYS A 232 -7.32 13.03 -12.97
N LYS A 233 -7.08 12.29 -14.06
CA LYS A 233 -7.76 12.48 -15.36
C LYS A 233 -9.01 11.61 -15.51
N ARG A 234 -9.98 11.73 -14.61
CA ARG A 234 -11.39 11.36 -14.88
C ARG A 234 -12.35 12.28 -14.14
N LYS A 235 -12.58 13.46 -14.71
CA LYS A 235 -13.83 14.25 -14.61
C LYS A 235 -13.72 15.40 -15.63
N LYS A 236 -14.28 15.17 -16.82
CA LYS A 236 -14.94 16.22 -17.60
C LYS A 236 -16.42 16.13 -17.22
#